data_AF-A0A7S3GWK5-F1
#
_entry.id   AF-A0A7S3GWK5-F1
#
_cell.length_a   1.000
_cell.length_b   1.000
_cell.length_c   1.000
_cell.angle_alpha   90.00
_cell.angle_beta   90.00
_cell.angle_gamma   90.00
#
_symmetry.space_group_name_H-M   'P 1'
#
loop_
_entity.id
_entity.type
_entity.pdbx_description
1 polymer ?
#
loop_
_entity_poly.entity_id
_entity_poly.type
_entity_poly.pdbx_seq_one_letter_code
_entity_poly.pdbx_strand_id
1 'polypeptide(L)'
;RSINFSFILSQNINNKIYRDIDLAIKRFESGDVRGVCELKTFLEIIRQTHNKLSEHLALDSFETMLSEVNESFCPSSFRGRISLHMLSSLAKDVFPNFSYNHHTKRFIPSPIAIRPMHYSKAPKQSQVAQAYGGVCNKVFESCARLTRGFFGLPHLEAYLALGVSLTDLSMVIDQCLKNLCDKIVDVSEYLEALKDGVPPCDPPKFLFQTVGGYGYYEGKLRAILDYDDLKPEVFQNFREIGNSIAFLHDLSDLLEVQEQFDFVLIAPFLGVGPSGGTINAATG
;
A
#
# COMPACT_ATOMS: atom_id res chain seq x y z
N ARG A 1 -13.14 -27.30 -45.63
CA ARG A 1 -12.31 -27.13 -44.41
C ARG A 1 -13.24 -27.01 -43.23
N SER A 2 -13.10 -27.84 -42.20
CA SER A 2 -13.82 -27.66 -40.93
C SER A 2 -12.97 -26.74 -40.04
N ILE A 3 -13.53 -25.61 -39.62
CA ILE A 3 -12.84 -24.63 -38.77
C ILE A 3 -13.54 -24.66 -37.41
N ASN A 4 -12.80 -24.97 -36.35
CA ASN A 4 -13.31 -24.85 -35.00
C ASN A 4 -13.28 -23.37 -34.57
N PHE A 5 -14.38 -22.66 -34.84
CA PHE A 5 -14.51 -21.24 -34.51
C PHE A 5 -14.41 -20.98 -33.01
N SER A 6 -14.98 -21.87 -32.18
CA SER A 6 -14.93 -21.75 -30.71
C SER A 6 -13.49 -21.77 -30.20
N PHE A 7 -12.66 -22.67 -30.71
CA PHE A 7 -11.24 -22.74 -30.35
C PHE A 7 -10.48 -21.45 -30.70
N ILE A 8 -10.68 -20.92 -31.92
CA ILE A 8 -10.03 -19.67 -32.35
C ILE A 8 -10.51 -18.49 -31.51
N LEU A 9 -11.80 -18.45 -31.19
CA LEU A 9 -12.38 -17.39 -30.36
C LEU A 9 -11.83 -17.44 -28.93
N SER A 10 -11.78 -18.62 -28.31
CA SER A 10 -11.15 -18.83 -26.99
C SER A 10 -9.71 -18.32 -26.94
N GLN A 11 -8.89 -18.68 -27.93
CA GLN A 11 -7.49 -18.21 -27.98
C GLN A 11 -7.38 -16.68 -28.06
N ASN A 12 -8.22 -16.04 -28.88
CA ASN A 12 -8.21 -14.57 -28.99
C ASN A 12 -8.69 -13.90 -27.70
N ILE A 13 -9.68 -14.49 -27.02
CA ILE A 13 -10.20 -13.98 -25.75
C ILE A 13 -9.19 -14.15 -24.62
N ASN A 14 -8.54 -15.31 -24.48
CA ASN A 14 -7.45 -15.48 -23.50
C ASN A 14 -6.39 -14.40 -23.70
N ASN A 15 -5.88 -14.24 -24.93
CA ASN A 15 -4.88 -13.21 -25.26
C ASN A 15 -5.35 -11.78 -24.93
N LYS A 16 -6.66 -11.49 -25.08
CA LYS A 16 -7.22 -10.19 -24.71
C LYS A 16 -7.24 -10.00 -23.19
N ILE A 17 -7.64 -11.03 -22.43
CA ILE A 17 -7.67 -11.00 -20.96
C ILE A 17 -6.26 -10.81 -20.41
N TYR A 18 -5.26 -11.54 -20.91
CA TYR A 18 -3.84 -11.34 -20.55
C TYR A 18 -3.39 -9.88 -20.75
N ARG A 19 -3.75 -9.27 -21.88
CA ARG A 19 -3.43 -7.86 -22.17
C ARG A 19 -4.15 -6.88 -21.24
N ASP A 20 -5.38 -7.18 -20.85
CA ASP A 20 -6.16 -6.31 -19.95
C ASP A 20 -5.64 -6.37 -18.52
N ILE A 21 -5.23 -7.55 -18.04
CA ILE A 21 -4.55 -7.72 -16.75
C ILE A 21 -3.23 -6.94 -16.76
N ASP A 22 -2.40 -7.10 -17.79
CA ASP A 22 -1.13 -6.38 -17.91
C ASP A 22 -1.33 -4.85 -17.97
N LEU A 23 -2.37 -4.40 -18.68
CA LEU A 23 -2.74 -2.98 -18.72
C LEU A 23 -3.14 -2.45 -17.33
N ALA A 24 -3.90 -3.23 -16.55
CA ALA A 24 -4.30 -2.86 -15.20
C ALA A 24 -3.08 -2.73 -14.27
N ILE A 25 -2.16 -3.70 -14.31
CA ILE A 25 -0.93 -3.68 -13.51
C ILE A 25 -0.02 -2.52 -13.94
N LYS A 26 0.19 -2.31 -15.24
CA LYS A 26 0.99 -1.17 -15.75
C LYS A 26 0.41 0.19 -15.36
N ARG A 27 -0.91 0.31 -15.33
CA ARG A 27 -1.58 1.53 -14.87
C ARG A 27 -1.28 1.78 -13.39
N PHE A 28 -1.28 0.74 -12.56
CA PHE A 28 -0.88 0.87 -11.15
C PHE A 28 0.60 1.25 -10.99
N GLU A 29 1.51 0.56 -11.70
CA GLU A 29 2.96 0.83 -11.69
C GLU A 29 3.32 2.26 -12.14
N SER A 30 2.44 2.90 -12.92
CA SER A 30 2.62 4.27 -13.40
C SER A 30 2.10 5.36 -12.45
N GLY A 31 1.58 4.99 -11.28
CA GLY A 31 1.00 5.92 -10.32
C GLY A 31 1.39 5.62 -8.88
N ASP A 32 0.80 6.37 -7.97
CA ASP A 32 0.98 6.21 -6.53
C ASP A 32 0.27 4.97 -5.96
N VAL A 33 0.61 4.67 -4.70
CA VAL A 33 0.03 3.56 -3.94
C VAL A 33 -1.49 3.64 -3.81
N ARG A 34 -2.08 4.84 -3.86
CA ARG A 34 -3.53 5.05 -3.72
C ARG A 34 -4.30 4.42 -4.88
N GLY A 35 -3.61 4.16 -5.99
CA GLY A 35 -4.15 3.46 -7.15
C GLY A 35 -4.48 1.99 -6.92
N VAL A 36 -4.08 1.41 -5.79
CA VAL A 36 -4.37 -0.01 -5.51
C VAL A 36 -5.88 -0.31 -5.43
N CYS A 37 -6.70 0.63 -4.95
CA CYS A 37 -8.16 0.47 -4.95
C CYS A 37 -8.72 0.42 -6.38
N GLU A 38 -8.16 1.22 -7.27
CA GLU A 38 -8.53 1.22 -8.68
C GLU A 38 -8.07 -0.07 -9.36
N LEU A 39 -6.84 -0.54 -9.08
CA LEU A 39 -6.34 -1.82 -9.56
C LEU A 39 -7.25 -2.98 -9.16
N LYS A 40 -7.63 -3.06 -7.88
CA LYS A 40 -8.59 -4.07 -7.38
C LYS A 40 -9.89 -4.03 -8.16
N THR A 41 -10.48 -2.85 -8.30
CA THR A 41 -11.75 -2.69 -9.03
C THR A 41 -11.61 -3.13 -10.48
N PHE A 42 -10.50 -2.78 -11.13
CA PHE A 42 -10.25 -3.12 -12.52
C PHE A 42 -10.06 -4.63 -12.70
N LEU A 43 -9.26 -5.28 -11.87
CA LEU A 43 -9.07 -6.74 -11.91
C LEU A 43 -10.37 -7.49 -11.60
N GLU A 44 -11.21 -7.00 -10.69
CA GLU A 44 -12.51 -7.59 -10.41
C GLU A 44 -13.45 -7.51 -11.63
N ILE A 45 -13.45 -6.39 -12.38
CA ILE A 45 -14.22 -6.28 -13.62
C ILE A 45 -13.75 -7.31 -14.66
N ILE A 46 -12.44 -7.47 -14.81
CA ILE A 46 -11.88 -8.47 -15.73
C ILE A 46 -12.25 -9.88 -15.27
N ARG A 47 -12.18 -10.17 -13.97
CA ARG A 47 -12.56 -11.45 -13.37
C ARG A 47 -14.03 -11.78 -13.62
N GLN A 48 -14.94 -10.83 -13.39
CA GLN A 48 -16.37 -11.02 -13.67
C GLN A 48 -16.64 -11.23 -15.16
N THR A 49 -15.90 -10.53 -16.02
CA THR A 49 -15.97 -10.73 -17.48
C THR A 49 -15.49 -12.13 -17.87
N HIS A 50 -14.36 -12.58 -17.31
CA HIS A 50 -13.84 -13.93 -17.51
C HIS A 50 -14.81 -15.01 -17.04
N ASN A 51 -15.41 -14.86 -15.85
CA ASN A 51 -16.39 -15.80 -15.31
C ASN A 51 -17.58 -15.99 -16.27
N LYS A 52 -18.12 -14.88 -16.81
CA LYS A 52 -19.24 -14.92 -17.75
C LYS A 52 -18.88 -15.53 -19.10
N LEU A 53 -17.67 -15.27 -19.60
CA LEU A 53 -17.19 -15.85 -20.86
C LEU A 53 -16.87 -17.34 -20.72
N SER A 54 -16.39 -17.76 -19.54
CA SER A 54 -16.06 -19.16 -19.23
C SER A 54 -17.28 -20.08 -19.20
N GLU A 55 -18.49 -19.54 -19.03
CA GLU A 55 -19.76 -20.29 -19.17
C GLU A 55 -19.99 -20.81 -20.60
N HIS A 56 -19.32 -20.20 -21.60
CA HIS A 56 -19.53 -20.49 -23.02
C HIS A 56 -18.25 -20.90 -23.76
N LEU A 57 -17.08 -20.62 -23.20
CA LEU A 57 -15.78 -20.83 -23.83
C LEU A 57 -14.84 -21.56 -22.87
N ALA A 58 -14.02 -22.46 -23.41
CA ALA A 58 -12.91 -23.03 -22.66
C ALA A 58 -11.80 -21.97 -22.56
N LEU A 59 -11.69 -21.31 -21.42
CA LEU A 59 -10.67 -20.31 -21.09
C LEU A 59 -9.75 -20.85 -19.99
N ASP A 60 -8.52 -20.34 -19.90
CA ASP A 60 -7.61 -20.71 -18.81
C ASP A 60 -8.10 -20.11 -17.48
N SER A 61 -7.65 -20.65 -16.34
CA SER A 61 -8.04 -20.10 -15.03
C SER A 61 -7.58 -18.65 -14.88
N PHE A 62 -8.47 -17.77 -14.40
CA PHE A 62 -8.14 -16.36 -14.16
C PHE A 62 -6.97 -16.20 -13.19
N GLU A 63 -6.92 -17.01 -12.12
CA GLU A 63 -5.83 -16.95 -11.13
C GLU A 63 -4.48 -17.33 -11.75
N THR A 64 -4.47 -18.29 -12.69
CA THR A 64 -3.27 -18.67 -13.43
C THR A 64 -2.83 -17.53 -14.35
N MET A 65 -3.75 -16.93 -15.11
CA MET A 65 -3.44 -15.78 -15.96
C MET A 65 -2.90 -14.60 -15.13
N LEU A 66 -3.53 -14.28 -14.00
CA LEU A 66 -3.13 -13.18 -13.12
C LEU A 66 -1.73 -13.41 -12.53
N SER A 67 -1.48 -14.62 -12.00
CA SER A 67 -0.19 -14.95 -11.40
C SER A 67 0.96 -14.96 -12.40
N GLU A 68 0.70 -15.35 -13.65
CA GLU A 68 1.67 -15.27 -14.75
C GLU A 68 2.00 -13.81 -15.10
N VAL A 69 0.99 -12.97 -15.31
CA VAL A 69 1.19 -11.55 -15.69
C VAL A 69 1.78 -10.72 -14.54
N ASN A 70 1.42 -11.06 -13.30
CA ASN A 70 1.99 -10.45 -12.10
C ASN A 70 3.42 -10.96 -11.82
N GLU A 71 3.92 -11.92 -12.58
CA GLU A 71 5.24 -12.53 -12.38
C GLU A 71 5.41 -13.16 -10.99
N SER A 72 4.31 -13.65 -10.39
CA SER A 72 4.32 -14.32 -9.08
C SER A 72 5.06 -15.65 -9.10
N PHE A 73 5.19 -16.28 -10.27
CA PHE A 73 5.86 -17.57 -10.48
C PHE A 73 6.92 -17.46 -11.59
N CYS A 74 7.91 -16.57 -11.44
CA CYS A 74 9.03 -16.53 -12.37
C CYS A 74 10.27 -17.23 -11.76
N PRO A 75 10.94 -18.17 -12.46
CA PRO A 75 12.16 -18.82 -11.97
C PRO A 75 13.31 -17.85 -11.63
N SER A 76 13.28 -16.64 -12.19
CA SER A 76 14.27 -15.57 -11.96
C SER A 76 13.79 -14.47 -11.00
N SER A 77 12.50 -14.43 -10.64
CA SER A 77 11.92 -13.43 -9.74
C SER A 77 10.72 -14.02 -9.01
N PHE A 78 10.87 -14.27 -7.71
CA PHE A 78 9.77 -14.70 -6.81
C PHE A 78 9.04 -13.49 -6.20
N ARG A 79 8.87 -12.41 -6.97
CA ARG A 79 8.31 -11.16 -6.45
C ARG A 79 7.26 -10.62 -7.41
N GLY A 80 6.01 -10.60 -6.96
CA GLY A 80 4.93 -10.07 -7.75
C GLY A 80 5.13 -8.59 -8.09
N ARG A 81 4.84 -8.19 -9.32
CA ARG A 81 4.92 -6.81 -9.82
C ARG A 81 4.12 -5.83 -8.94
N ILE A 82 2.92 -6.23 -8.52
CA ILE A 82 2.05 -5.43 -7.66
C ILE A 82 2.74 -5.14 -6.31
N SER A 83 3.28 -6.17 -5.65
CA SER A 83 3.92 -6.05 -4.34
C SER A 83 5.24 -5.28 -4.39
N LEU A 84 6.00 -5.43 -5.48
CA LEU A 84 7.21 -4.63 -5.73
C LEU A 84 6.88 -3.14 -5.89
N HIS A 85 5.83 -2.82 -6.64
CA HIS A 85 5.40 -1.43 -6.80
C HIS A 85 4.84 -0.85 -5.50
N MET A 86 4.07 -1.64 -4.75
CA MET A 86 3.58 -1.27 -3.42
C MET A 86 4.75 -0.88 -2.50
N LEU A 87 5.75 -1.75 -2.40
CA LEU A 87 6.96 -1.53 -1.61
C LEU A 87 7.72 -0.27 -2.06
N SER A 88 7.98 -0.13 -3.36
CA SER A 88 8.69 1.03 -3.90
C SER A 88 7.93 2.33 -3.62
N SER A 89 6.59 2.31 -3.72
CA SER A 89 5.74 3.47 -3.46
C SER A 89 5.69 3.81 -1.97
N LEU A 90 5.66 2.81 -1.08
CA LEU A 90 5.73 3.02 0.37
C LEU A 90 7.04 3.70 0.76
N ALA A 91 8.17 3.11 0.35
CA ALA A 91 9.50 3.58 0.74
C ALA A 91 9.86 4.94 0.13
N LYS A 92 9.51 5.18 -1.14
CA LYS A 92 9.94 6.39 -1.88
C LYS A 92 8.92 7.51 -1.89
N ASP A 93 7.66 7.25 -1.55
CA ASP A 93 6.61 8.27 -1.58
C ASP A 93 5.83 8.36 -0.26
N VAL A 94 5.21 7.28 0.22
CA VAL A 94 4.35 7.35 1.42
C VAL A 94 5.13 7.79 2.65
N PHE A 95 6.22 7.09 2.97
CA PHE A 95 7.01 7.41 4.16
C PHE A 95 7.60 8.83 4.11
N PRO A 96 8.18 9.31 2.99
CA PRO A 96 8.74 10.66 2.95
C PRO A 96 7.69 11.77 2.80
N ASN A 97 6.67 11.58 1.97
CA ASN A 97 5.82 12.67 1.50
C ASN A 97 4.43 12.72 2.14
N PHE A 98 4.09 11.80 3.03
CA PHE A 98 2.78 11.81 3.71
C PHE A 98 2.92 12.13 5.19
N SER A 99 1.82 12.59 5.78
CA SER A 99 1.65 12.78 7.22
C SER A 99 0.55 11.85 7.71
N TYR A 100 0.88 11.01 8.69
CA TYR A 100 -0.06 10.10 9.30
C TYR A 100 -0.91 10.79 10.37
N ASN A 101 -2.23 10.57 10.32
CA ASN A 101 -3.16 10.97 11.37
C ASN A 101 -3.75 9.74 12.05
N HIS A 102 -3.32 9.50 13.29
CA HIS A 102 -3.73 8.36 14.12
C HIS A 102 -5.24 8.30 14.37
N HIS A 103 -5.91 9.44 14.56
CA HIS A 103 -7.35 9.46 14.85
C HIS A 103 -8.18 8.98 13.66
N THR A 104 -7.76 9.33 12.44
CA THR A 104 -8.46 8.92 11.22
C THR A 104 -7.90 7.65 10.59
N LYS A 105 -6.74 7.16 11.07
CA LYS A 105 -5.96 6.06 10.47
C LYS A 105 -5.68 6.28 8.98
N ARG A 106 -5.20 7.50 8.65
CA ARG A 106 -4.98 7.96 7.27
C ARG A 106 -3.66 8.68 7.12
N PHE A 107 -2.95 8.37 6.05
CA PHE A 107 -1.84 9.11 5.50
C PHE A 107 -2.38 10.15 4.52
N ILE A 108 -2.06 11.43 4.76
CA ILE A 108 -2.46 12.55 3.90
C ILE A 108 -1.20 13.12 3.26
N PRO A 109 -1.19 13.43 1.96
CA PRO A 109 -0.05 14.07 1.32
C PRO A 109 0.35 15.36 2.05
N SER A 110 1.64 15.47 2.38
CA SER A 110 2.22 16.68 2.94
C SER A 110 2.10 17.82 1.92
N PRO A 111 1.72 19.05 2.33
CA PRO A 111 1.66 20.19 1.41
C PRO A 111 3.03 20.55 0.82
N ILE A 112 4.11 20.14 1.49
CA ILE A 112 5.49 20.32 1.06
C ILE A 112 6.12 18.94 0.89
N ALA A 113 6.56 18.63 -0.34
CA ALA A 113 7.28 17.41 -0.66
C ALA A 113 8.80 17.67 -0.60
N ILE A 114 9.43 17.22 0.49
CA ILE A 114 10.89 17.38 0.69
C ILE A 114 11.65 16.41 -0.22
N ARG A 115 11.12 15.19 -0.42
CA ARG A 115 11.72 14.14 -1.27
C ARG A 115 10.72 13.74 -2.37
N PRO A 116 10.56 14.56 -3.43
CA PRO A 116 9.51 14.35 -4.44
C PRO A 116 9.73 13.07 -5.25
N MET A 117 8.63 12.33 -5.49
CA MET A 117 8.64 11.11 -6.30
C MET A 117 8.10 11.40 -7.71
N HIS A 118 8.80 10.88 -8.72
CA HIS A 118 8.37 10.93 -10.11
C HIS A 118 7.94 9.55 -10.58
N TYR A 119 6.70 9.46 -11.06
CA TYR A 119 6.16 8.22 -11.61
C TYR A 119 6.43 8.08 -13.11
N SER A 120 6.43 6.83 -13.57
CA SER A 120 6.56 6.51 -14.98
C SER A 120 5.32 6.96 -15.77
N LYS A 121 5.44 7.03 -17.10
CA LYS A 121 4.34 7.50 -17.94
C LYS A 121 3.18 6.50 -17.94
N ALA A 122 2.00 6.98 -17.59
CA ALA A 122 0.80 6.17 -17.59
C ALA A 122 0.42 5.63 -19.00
N PRO A 123 -0.21 4.45 -19.07
CA PRO A 123 -0.79 3.92 -20.31
C PRO A 123 -1.79 4.88 -20.95
N LYS A 124 -2.04 4.72 -22.25
CA LYS A 124 -2.97 5.60 -22.99
C LYS A 124 -4.39 5.46 -22.42
N GLN A 125 -5.01 6.57 -22.06
CA GLN A 125 -6.37 6.60 -21.51
C GLN A 125 -7.41 5.94 -22.44
N SER A 126 -7.19 5.98 -23.77
CA SER A 126 -8.06 5.30 -24.74
C SER A 126 -8.07 3.78 -24.57
N GLN A 127 -6.93 3.17 -24.21
CA GLN A 127 -6.83 1.73 -23.98
C GLN A 127 -7.54 1.35 -22.68
N VAL A 128 -7.38 2.17 -21.65
CA VAL A 128 -8.03 1.93 -20.35
C VAL A 128 -9.55 2.12 -20.44
N ALA A 129 -10.00 3.15 -21.17
CA ALA A 129 -11.43 3.36 -21.40
C ALA A 129 -12.09 2.20 -22.16
N GLN A 130 -11.37 1.57 -23.08
CA GLN A 130 -11.86 0.36 -23.75
C GLN A 130 -11.96 -0.83 -22.81
N ALA A 131 -11.02 -0.98 -21.87
CA ALA A 131 -10.99 -2.09 -20.93
C ALA A 131 -12.09 -1.99 -19.84
N TYR A 132 -12.42 -0.78 -19.36
CA TYR A 132 -13.60 -0.56 -18.50
C TYR A 132 -14.93 -0.65 -19.26
N GLY A 133 -14.89 -0.71 -20.59
CA GLY A 133 -16.02 -0.44 -21.46
C GLY A 133 -16.23 1.06 -21.68
N GLY A 134 -16.49 1.45 -22.93
CA GLY A 134 -16.53 2.86 -23.34
C GLY A 134 -17.59 3.71 -22.63
N VAL A 135 -18.65 3.08 -22.12
CA VAL A 135 -19.74 3.77 -21.39
C VAL A 135 -19.40 3.92 -19.90
N CYS A 136 -18.79 2.91 -19.28
CA CYS A 136 -18.60 2.83 -17.84
C CYS A 136 -17.33 3.52 -17.33
N ASN A 137 -16.35 3.79 -18.21
CA ASN A 137 -15.06 4.38 -17.82
C ASN A 137 -15.20 5.64 -16.94
N LYS A 138 -16.09 6.58 -17.29
CA LYS A 138 -16.28 7.82 -16.52
C LYS A 138 -16.81 7.58 -15.10
N VAL A 139 -17.63 6.54 -14.92
CA VAL A 139 -18.18 6.17 -13.62
C VAL A 139 -17.08 5.59 -12.74
N PHE A 140 -16.30 4.64 -13.26
CA PHE A 140 -15.18 4.05 -12.52
C PHE A 140 -14.09 5.07 -12.19
N GLU A 141 -13.78 5.99 -13.10
CA GLU A 141 -12.86 7.10 -12.83
C GLU A 141 -13.39 8.00 -11.70
N SER A 142 -14.70 8.24 -11.65
CA SER A 142 -15.32 9.02 -10.57
C SER A 142 -15.28 8.28 -9.23
N CYS A 143 -15.51 6.97 -9.22
CA CYS A 143 -15.37 6.13 -8.03
C CYS A 143 -13.93 6.12 -7.52
N ALA A 144 -12.94 5.97 -8.42
CA ALA A 144 -11.53 5.96 -8.07
C ALA A 144 -11.10 7.25 -7.37
N ARG A 145 -11.64 8.42 -7.74
CA ARG A 145 -11.32 9.70 -7.07
C ARG A 145 -11.69 9.73 -5.58
N LEU A 146 -12.65 8.94 -5.13
CA LEU A 146 -13.10 8.92 -3.73
C LEU A 146 -11.98 8.47 -2.77
N THR A 147 -11.04 7.65 -3.23
CA THR A 147 -9.94 7.15 -2.41
C THR A 147 -8.60 7.84 -2.70
N ARG A 148 -8.48 8.69 -3.73
CA ARG A 148 -7.22 9.37 -4.09
C ARG A 148 -6.77 10.46 -3.11
N GLY A 149 -7.63 10.92 -2.22
CA GLY A 149 -7.29 12.00 -1.27
C GLY A 149 -6.35 11.57 -0.13
N PHE A 150 -6.21 10.27 0.14
CA PHE A 150 -5.43 9.74 1.26
C PHE A 150 -4.92 8.33 0.96
N PHE A 151 -4.06 7.78 1.82
CA PHE A 151 -3.74 6.36 1.89
C PHE A 151 -4.07 5.83 3.29
N GLY A 152 -4.51 4.57 3.43
CA GLY A 152 -4.97 4.03 4.72
C GLY A 152 -5.71 2.71 4.56
N LEU A 153 -6.50 2.31 5.58
CA LEU A 153 -7.17 1.01 5.67
C LEU A 153 -7.84 0.50 4.36
N PRO A 154 -8.67 1.27 3.64
CA PRO A 154 -9.30 0.79 2.39
C PRO A 154 -8.30 0.39 1.30
N HIS A 155 -7.10 0.96 1.32
CA HIS A 155 -6.02 0.66 0.39
C HIS A 155 -5.29 -0.62 0.78
N LEU A 156 -5.08 -0.83 2.09
CA LEU A 156 -4.50 -2.06 2.61
C LEU A 156 -5.44 -3.24 2.38
N GLU A 157 -6.74 -3.06 2.66
CA GLU A 157 -7.77 -4.05 2.34
C GLU A 157 -7.82 -4.34 0.84
N ALA A 158 -7.70 -3.31 0.00
CA ALA A 158 -7.67 -3.50 -1.44
C ALA A 158 -6.43 -4.30 -1.87
N TYR A 159 -5.26 -4.00 -1.30
CA TYR A 159 -4.02 -4.72 -1.55
C TYR A 159 -4.12 -6.20 -1.14
N LEU A 160 -4.57 -6.49 0.08
CA LEU A 160 -4.71 -7.87 0.58
C LEU A 160 -5.75 -8.67 -0.23
N ALA A 161 -6.84 -8.01 -0.66
CA ALA A 161 -7.87 -8.63 -1.49
C ALA A 161 -7.39 -9.00 -2.92
N LEU A 162 -6.22 -8.54 -3.36
CA LEU A 162 -5.61 -8.97 -4.63
C LEU A 162 -5.01 -10.37 -4.57
N GLY A 163 -5.13 -11.08 -3.44
CA GLY A 163 -4.59 -12.43 -3.28
C GLY A 163 -3.07 -12.44 -3.17
N VAL A 164 -2.51 -11.43 -2.50
CA VAL A 164 -1.07 -11.31 -2.28
C VAL A 164 -0.59 -12.53 -1.50
N SER A 165 0.45 -13.20 -2.02
CA SER A 165 1.01 -14.37 -1.35
C SER A 165 1.62 -13.99 0.00
N LEU A 166 1.62 -14.91 0.96
CA LEU A 166 2.27 -14.68 2.26
C LEU A 166 3.75 -14.31 2.07
N THR A 167 4.42 -14.91 1.08
CA THR A 167 5.82 -14.59 0.75
C THR A 167 5.99 -13.14 0.28
N ASP A 168 5.10 -12.66 -0.59
CA ASP A 168 5.15 -11.27 -1.05
C ASP A 168 4.87 -10.29 0.10
N LEU A 169 3.90 -10.62 0.96
CA LEU A 169 3.57 -9.80 2.12
C LEU A 169 4.73 -9.73 3.12
N SER A 170 5.34 -10.87 3.45
CA SER A 170 6.53 -10.93 4.31
C SER A 170 7.69 -10.12 3.72
N MET A 171 7.89 -10.19 2.40
CA MET A 171 8.91 -9.38 1.72
C MET A 171 8.67 -7.88 1.85
N VAL A 172 7.42 -7.42 1.74
CA VAL A 172 7.07 -6.01 1.98
C VAL A 172 7.37 -5.62 3.42
N ILE A 173 6.97 -6.44 4.39
CA ILE A 173 7.21 -6.18 5.83
C ILE A 173 8.71 -6.13 6.13
N ASP A 174 9.48 -7.13 5.70
CA ASP A 174 10.92 -7.23 5.92
C ASP A 174 11.66 -6.01 5.33
N GLN A 175 11.28 -5.60 4.12
CA GLN A 175 11.94 -4.46 3.47
C GLN A 175 11.53 -3.12 4.08
N CYS A 176 10.29 -2.99 4.59
CA CYS A 176 9.87 -1.84 5.40
C CYS A 176 10.65 -1.77 6.73
N LEU A 177 10.83 -2.89 7.43
CA LEU A 177 11.65 -2.97 8.65
C LEU A 177 13.11 -2.64 8.37
N LYS A 178 13.66 -3.12 7.26
CA LYS A 178 15.01 -2.77 6.85
C LYS A 178 15.17 -1.27 6.58
N ASN A 179 14.24 -0.68 5.83
CA ASN A 179 14.23 0.76 5.58
C ASN A 179 14.10 1.57 6.88
N LEU A 180 13.28 1.11 7.83
CA LEU A 180 13.17 1.69 9.17
C LEU A 180 14.52 1.68 9.91
N CYS A 181 15.20 0.53 9.93
CA CYS A 181 16.52 0.39 10.56
C CYS A 181 17.56 1.32 9.91
N ASP A 182 17.61 1.35 8.57
CA ASP A 182 18.52 2.22 7.83
C ASP A 182 18.28 3.70 8.21
N LYS A 183 17.02 4.14 8.31
CA LYS A 183 16.67 5.50 8.72
C LYS A 183 17.01 5.83 10.17
N ILE A 184 16.95 4.85 11.07
CA ILE A 184 17.38 5.03 12.47
C ILE A 184 18.90 5.27 12.52
N VAL A 185 19.67 4.53 11.72
CA VAL A 185 21.11 4.73 11.58
C VAL A 185 21.39 6.12 11.00
N ASP A 186 20.72 6.52 9.92
CA ASP A 186 20.86 7.86 9.31
C ASP A 186 20.63 8.97 10.36
N VAL A 187 19.55 8.88 11.16
CA VAL A 187 19.25 9.88 12.21
C VAL A 187 20.29 9.90 13.31
N SER A 188 20.85 8.74 13.69
CA SER A 188 21.82 8.65 14.79
C SER A 188 23.06 9.51 14.56
N GLU A 189 23.53 9.61 13.31
CA GLU A 189 24.67 10.44 12.92
C GLU A 189 24.38 11.93 13.17
N TYR A 190 23.19 12.40 12.78
CA TYR A 190 22.76 13.78 13.05
C TYR A 190 22.55 14.05 14.54
N LEU A 191 22.06 13.06 15.30
CA LEU A 191 21.83 13.23 16.74
C LEU A 191 23.13 13.35 17.52
N GLU A 192 24.17 12.60 17.18
CA GLU A 192 25.49 12.77 17.81
C GLU A 192 26.09 14.15 17.48
N ALA A 193 25.93 14.65 16.25
CA ALA A 193 26.36 16.01 15.91
C ALA A 193 25.57 17.10 16.67
N LEU A 194 24.26 16.92 16.82
CA LEU A 194 23.40 17.86 17.56
C LEU A 194 23.67 17.85 19.07
N LYS A 195 24.02 16.70 19.64
CA LYS A 195 24.29 16.53 21.07
C LYS A 195 25.43 17.44 21.55
N ASP A 196 26.50 17.57 20.76
CA ASP A 196 27.59 18.49 21.06
C ASP A 196 27.16 19.97 20.98
N GLY A 197 26.12 20.25 20.19
CA GLY A 197 25.52 21.58 20.04
C GLY A 197 24.48 21.94 21.12
N VAL A 198 24.05 20.99 21.97
CA VAL A 198 23.03 21.25 23.00
C VAL A 198 23.70 21.61 24.34
N PRO A 199 23.63 22.88 24.80
CA PRO A 199 24.14 23.25 26.10
C PRO A 199 23.24 22.71 27.23
N PRO A 200 23.77 22.50 28.45
CA PRO A 200 22.96 22.16 29.60
C PRO A 200 21.90 23.26 29.84
N CYS A 201 20.62 22.86 29.86
CA CYS A 201 19.48 23.76 29.96
C CYS A 201 18.75 23.60 31.29
N ASP A 202 19.30 24.20 32.37
CA ASP A 202 18.58 24.27 33.65
C ASP A 202 17.31 25.11 33.53
N PRO A 203 16.21 24.73 34.21
CA PRO A 203 14.97 25.49 34.15
C PRO A 203 15.16 26.91 34.75
N PRO A 204 14.69 27.97 34.06
CA PRO A 204 14.81 29.33 34.55
C PRO A 204 13.98 29.53 35.82
N LYS A 205 14.47 30.38 36.74
CA LYS A 205 13.76 30.73 37.98
C LYS A 205 12.39 31.35 37.67
N PHE A 206 11.41 31.10 38.53
CA PHE A 206 10.05 31.65 38.41
C PHE A 206 10.01 33.17 38.18
N LEU A 207 10.96 33.92 38.76
CA LEU A 207 11.12 35.37 38.60
C LEU A 207 11.28 35.86 37.15
N PHE A 208 11.78 35.02 36.24
CA PHE A 208 11.94 35.40 34.83
C PHE A 208 10.61 35.49 34.07
N GLN A 209 9.51 35.00 34.66
CA GLN A 209 8.19 34.94 34.03
C GLN A 209 8.24 34.26 32.65
N THR A 210 7.12 34.26 31.93
CA THR A 210 7.02 33.53 30.65
C THR A 210 7.94 34.12 29.58
N VAL A 211 8.03 35.45 29.49
CA VAL A 211 8.82 36.13 28.45
C VAL A 211 10.32 35.91 28.65
N GLY A 212 10.82 36.06 29.89
CA GLY A 212 12.22 35.82 30.19
C GLY A 212 12.59 34.34 30.10
N GLY A 213 11.66 33.44 30.48
CA GLY A 213 11.83 32.00 30.28
C GLY A 213 11.94 31.60 28.80
N TYR A 214 11.08 32.16 27.94
CA TYR A 214 11.14 31.91 26.50
C TYR A 214 12.47 32.39 25.89
N GLY A 215 12.87 33.64 26.17
CA GLY A 215 14.13 34.20 25.66
C GLY A 215 15.37 33.44 26.12
N TYR A 216 15.34 32.89 27.35
CA TYR A 216 16.40 32.00 27.83
C TYR A 216 16.54 30.73 26.99
N TYR A 217 15.42 30.05 26.68
CA TYR A 217 15.45 28.84 25.85
C TYR A 217 15.76 29.14 24.38
N GLU A 218 15.21 30.21 23.82
CA GLU A 218 15.50 30.64 22.45
C GLU A 218 16.99 30.92 22.25
N GLY A 219 17.62 31.65 23.18
CA GLY A 219 19.05 31.93 23.15
C GLY A 219 19.90 30.67 23.30
N LYS A 220 19.56 29.79 24.24
CA LYS A 220 20.33 28.54 24.48
C LYS A 220 20.21 27.53 23.34
N LEU A 221 19.04 27.42 22.71
CA LEU A 221 18.78 26.44 21.66
C LEU A 221 19.00 27.01 20.25
N ARG A 222 19.52 28.24 20.14
CA ARG A 222 19.72 28.92 18.86
C ARG A 222 20.57 28.12 17.88
N ALA A 223 21.64 27.48 18.36
CA ALA A 223 22.50 26.63 17.54
C ALA A 223 21.76 25.43 16.90
N ILE A 224 20.74 24.89 17.59
CA ILE A 224 19.88 23.83 17.04
C ILE A 224 18.86 24.43 16.06
N LEU A 225 18.26 25.58 16.40
CA LEU A 225 17.27 26.23 15.56
C LEU A 225 17.84 26.70 14.21
N ASP A 226 19.12 27.08 14.20
CA ASP A 226 19.87 27.50 13.01
C ASP A 226 20.60 26.33 12.32
N TYR A 227 20.38 25.09 12.78
CA TYR A 227 20.96 23.92 12.13
C TYR A 227 20.21 23.63 10.82
N ASP A 228 20.89 23.84 9.69
CA ASP A 228 20.31 23.74 8.34
C ASP A 228 19.64 22.38 8.07
N ASP A 229 20.25 21.29 8.56
CA ASP A 229 19.79 19.92 8.34
C ASP A 229 18.66 19.47 9.31
N LEU A 230 18.27 20.31 10.27
CA LEU A 230 17.27 19.94 11.28
C LEU A 230 15.93 19.56 10.64
N LYS A 231 15.45 20.35 9.69
CA LYS A 231 14.17 20.08 9.00
C LYS A 231 14.30 19.08 7.85
N PRO A 232 15.22 19.25 6.88
CA PRO A 232 15.26 18.41 5.69
C PRO A 232 15.80 17.01 5.96
N GLU A 233 16.60 16.82 7.02
CA GLU A 233 17.20 15.51 7.35
C GLU A 233 16.67 14.97 8.67
N VAL A 234 16.82 15.68 9.79
CA VAL A 234 16.45 15.12 11.10
C VAL A 234 14.95 14.87 11.20
N PHE A 235 14.12 15.91 10.99
CA PHE A 235 12.67 15.77 11.05
C PHE A 235 12.11 14.90 9.91
N GLN A 236 12.76 14.92 8.75
CA GLN A 236 12.35 14.11 7.61
C GLN A 236 12.58 12.61 7.87
N ASN A 237 13.73 12.23 8.41
CA ASN A 237 14.00 10.84 8.74
C ASN A 237 13.12 10.38 9.92
N PHE A 238 12.87 11.23 10.93
CA PHE A 238 11.89 10.91 11.99
C PHE A 238 10.47 10.72 11.44
N ARG A 239 10.06 11.52 10.43
CA ARG A 239 8.78 11.33 9.74
C ARG A 239 8.73 9.97 9.05
N GLU A 240 9.77 9.60 8.31
CA GLU A 240 9.84 8.31 7.60
C GLU A 240 9.80 7.13 8.57
N ILE A 241 10.53 7.22 9.69
CA ILE A 241 10.50 6.24 10.79
C ILE A 241 9.07 6.12 11.34
N GLY A 242 8.45 7.25 11.72
CA GLY A 242 7.11 7.27 12.28
C GLY A 242 6.05 6.73 11.33
N ASN A 243 6.13 7.11 10.04
CA ASN A 243 5.20 6.63 9.01
C ASN A 243 5.38 5.13 8.75
N SER A 244 6.62 4.61 8.79
CA SER A 244 6.89 3.18 8.64
C SER A 244 6.28 2.38 9.79
N ILE A 245 6.45 2.86 11.04
CA ILE A 245 5.86 2.23 12.23
C ILE A 245 4.32 2.28 12.16
N ALA A 246 3.74 3.43 11.81
CA ALA A 246 2.30 3.59 11.68
C ALA A 246 1.71 2.65 10.61
N PHE A 247 2.40 2.49 9.47
CA PHE A 247 2.00 1.54 8.43
C PHE A 247 2.04 0.10 8.92
N LEU A 248 3.12 -0.32 9.58
CA LEU A 248 3.26 -1.68 10.10
C LEU A 248 2.19 -1.97 11.17
N HIS A 249 1.88 -1.00 12.02
CA HIS A 249 0.81 -1.10 13.00
C HIS A 249 -0.56 -1.25 12.34
N ASP A 250 -0.91 -0.38 11.39
CA ASP A 250 -2.22 -0.44 10.72
C ASP A 250 -2.37 -1.72 9.86
N LEU A 251 -1.28 -2.23 9.30
CA LEU A 251 -1.25 -3.51 8.62
C LEU A 251 -1.46 -4.67 9.60
N SER A 252 -0.78 -4.65 10.75
CA SER A 252 -0.95 -5.67 11.80
C SER A 252 -2.38 -5.71 12.31
N ASP A 253 -2.98 -4.56 12.64
CA ASP A 253 -4.37 -4.44 13.08
C ASP A 253 -5.33 -5.05 12.04
N LEU A 254 -5.09 -4.78 10.76
CA LEU A 254 -5.94 -5.29 9.68
C LEU A 254 -5.81 -6.81 9.51
N LEU A 255 -4.60 -7.36 9.60
CA LEU A 255 -4.37 -8.80 9.49
C LEU A 255 -5.04 -9.55 10.65
N GLU A 256 -5.01 -9.00 11.87
CA GLU A 256 -5.70 -9.57 13.02
C GLU A 256 -7.21 -9.62 12.80
N VAL A 257 -7.81 -8.54 12.26
CA VAL A 257 -9.24 -8.52 11.93
C VAL A 257 -9.60 -9.54 10.85
N GLN A 258 -8.75 -9.71 9.84
CA GLN A 258 -8.95 -10.71 8.79
C GLN A 258 -8.87 -12.14 9.34
N GLU A 259 -7.88 -12.44 10.17
CA GLU A 259 -7.73 -13.76 10.80
C GLU A 259 -8.95 -14.11 11.66
N GLN A 260 -9.47 -13.14 12.43
CA GLN A 260 -10.69 -13.32 13.21
C GLN A 260 -11.90 -13.62 12.31
N PHE A 261 -12.04 -12.91 11.19
CA PHE A 261 -13.14 -13.13 10.26
C PHE A 261 -13.04 -14.50 9.58
N ASP A 262 -11.86 -14.88 9.13
CA ASP A 262 -11.59 -16.20 8.54
C ASP A 262 -11.87 -17.32 9.54
N PHE A 263 -11.44 -17.14 10.81
CA PHE A 263 -11.77 -18.08 11.88
C PHE A 263 -13.28 -18.24 12.05
N VAL A 264 -14.05 -17.15 12.07
CA VAL A 264 -15.52 -17.20 12.20
C VAL A 264 -16.17 -17.95 11.03
N LEU A 265 -15.66 -17.78 9.81
CA LEU A 265 -16.15 -18.49 8.63
C LEU A 265 -15.83 -19.99 8.67
N ILE A 266 -14.67 -20.35 9.23
CA ILE A 266 -14.17 -21.74 9.27
C ILE A 266 -14.71 -22.49 10.52
N ALA A 267 -15.04 -21.79 11.60
CA ALA A 267 -15.48 -22.34 12.87
C ALA A 267 -16.60 -23.41 12.77
N PRO A 268 -17.65 -23.24 11.94
CA PRO A 268 -18.68 -24.27 11.77
C PRO A 268 -18.13 -25.59 11.21
N PHE A 269 -17.16 -25.52 10.29
CA PHE A 269 -16.53 -26.70 9.70
C PHE A 269 -15.55 -27.40 10.67
N LEU A 270 -15.05 -26.65 11.67
CA LEU A 270 -14.25 -27.18 12.78
C LEU A 270 -15.11 -27.67 13.95
N GLY A 271 -16.45 -27.57 13.86
CA GLY A 271 -17.36 -27.94 14.93
C GLY A 271 -17.30 -27.01 16.15
N VAL A 272 -16.81 -25.78 15.99
CA VAL A 272 -16.73 -24.77 17.05
C VAL A 272 -17.99 -23.93 17.05
N GLY A 273 -18.76 -23.99 18.13
CA GLY A 273 -19.94 -23.14 18.33
C GLY A 273 -19.62 -21.76 18.93
N PRO A 274 -20.54 -20.77 18.85
CA PRO A 274 -20.34 -19.40 19.33
C PRO A 274 -19.99 -19.26 20.82
N SER A 275 -20.31 -20.27 21.63
CA SER A 275 -20.08 -20.29 23.08
C SER A 275 -18.95 -21.25 23.49
N GLY A 276 -18.11 -21.71 22.56
CA GLY A 276 -17.02 -22.66 22.83
C GLY A 276 -17.46 -24.12 23.02
N GLY A 277 -18.76 -24.41 22.83
CA GLY A 277 -19.26 -25.78 22.79
C GLY A 277 -18.95 -26.46 21.46
N THR A 278 -18.48 -27.71 21.51
CA THR A 278 -18.40 -28.55 20.32
C THR A 278 -19.81 -28.76 19.77
N ILE A 279 -20.01 -28.44 18.50
CA ILE A 279 -21.23 -28.82 17.78
C ILE A 279 -21.13 -30.32 17.58
N ASN A 280 -21.67 -31.08 18.53
CA ASN A 280 -21.86 -32.52 18.35
C ASN A 280 -22.75 -32.68 17.12
N ALA A 281 -22.16 -33.17 16.02
CA ALA A 281 -22.90 -33.73 14.91
C ALA A 281 -23.66 -34.96 15.41
N ALA A 282 -24.81 -34.71 16.03
CA ALA A 282 -25.80 -35.72 16.34
C ALA A 282 -27.11 -35.29 15.69
N THR A 283 -27.57 -36.15 14.78
CA THR A 283 -28.89 -36.26 14.15
C THR A 283 -29.17 -35.41 12.92
N GLY A 284 -29.30 -36.10 11.77
CA GLY A 284 -29.75 -35.60 10.48
C GLY A 284 -29.22 -36.44 9.33
#